data_AF-A0A951TZL7-F1
#
_entry.id   AF-A0A951TZL7-F1
#
_cell.length_a   1.000
_cell.length_b   1.000
_cell.length_c   1.000
_cell.angle_alpha   90.00
_cell.angle_beta   90.00
_cell.angle_gamma   90.00
#
_symmetry.space_group_name_H-M   'P 1'
#
loop_
_entity.id
_entity.type
_entity.pdbx_description
1 polymer ?
#
loop_
_entity_poly.entity_id
_entity_poly.type
_entity_poly.pdbx_seq_one_letter_code
_entity_poly.pdbx_strand_id
1 'polypeptide(L)'
;MNQVLHIQFTPIDSVDEHRWQQELDQPKSHLAPVKNSRNRGVFLSHQGWQKLMQARVLHDEFGERYTYEQLSERSDLDERTISRLLSCEVKLDKSTLKTFFRAFNLSLEASDHTTSATTSQTSTSVASTKQSIQVEQLVEELKQLKQRMREYDQLLQRLGLNESYINQQLRA
;
A
#
# COMPACT_ATOMS: atom_id res chain seq x y z
N MET A 1 35.72 -24.35 66.39
CA MET A 1 37.07 -24.60 65.84
C MET A 1 37.00 -25.92 65.08
N ASN A 2 36.38 -25.93 63.90
CA ASN A 2 36.92 -25.59 62.57
C ASN A 2 37.28 -26.88 61.84
N GLN A 3 36.27 -27.55 61.29
CA GLN A 3 36.47 -28.55 60.24
C GLN A 3 36.74 -27.75 58.95
N VAL A 4 38.00 -27.68 58.57
CA VAL A 4 38.48 -27.00 57.36
C VAL A 4 38.07 -27.84 56.14
N LEU A 5 37.37 -27.20 55.21
CA LEU A 5 36.98 -27.77 53.91
C LEU A 5 38.24 -28.09 53.10
N HIS A 6 38.51 -29.38 52.89
CA HIS A 6 39.50 -29.82 51.91
C HIS A 6 38.87 -29.74 50.52
N ILE A 7 39.12 -28.63 49.83
CA ILE A 7 38.85 -28.49 48.40
C ILE A 7 39.97 -29.21 47.66
N GLN A 8 39.70 -30.39 47.10
CA GLN A 8 40.63 -31.02 46.17
C GLN A 8 40.44 -30.38 44.78
N PHE A 9 41.47 -29.65 44.34
CA PHE A 9 41.64 -29.23 42.96
C PHE A 9 41.95 -30.47 42.10
N THR A 10 41.09 -30.78 41.13
CA THR A 10 41.38 -31.76 40.10
C THR A 10 42.06 -31.09 38.89
N PRO A 11 43.06 -31.73 38.27
CA PRO A 11 43.85 -31.14 37.17
C PRO A 11 43.01 -30.76 35.95
N ILE A 12 43.39 -29.67 35.28
CA ILE A 12 42.66 -29.06 34.17
C ILE A 12 42.98 -29.68 32.79
N ASP A 13 43.77 -30.75 32.73
CA ASP A 13 44.18 -31.38 31.49
C ASP A 13 43.77 -32.85 31.46
N SER A 14 42.50 -33.09 31.13
CA SER A 14 42.07 -34.36 30.55
C SER A 14 40.96 -34.03 29.57
N VAL A 15 41.40 -33.56 28.40
CA VAL A 15 40.57 -33.40 27.21
C VAL A 15 39.89 -34.73 26.97
N ASP A 16 38.57 -34.72 27.11
CA ASP A 16 37.67 -35.86 26.98
C ASP A 16 37.56 -36.24 25.49
N GLU A 17 38.64 -36.82 24.96
CA GLU A 17 38.85 -37.15 23.55
C GLU A 17 37.99 -38.34 23.08
N HIS A 18 37.11 -38.84 23.95
CA HIS A 18 36.13 -39.89 23.65
C HIS A 18 34.72 -39.34 23.35
N ARG A 19 34.49 -38.03 23.50
CA ARG A 19 33.20 -37.41 23.14
C ARG A 19 33.04 -37.17 21.63
N TRP A 20 34.14 -37.12 20.87
CA TRP A 20 34.11 -36.80 19.44
C TRP A 20 33.81 -37.99 18.49
N GLN A 21 33.68 -39.21 19.00
CA GLN A 21 33.46 -40.40 18.16
C GLN A 21 32.04 -40.99 18.25
N GLN A 22 31.18 -40.47 19.14
CA GLN A 22 29.74 -40.84 19.19
C GLN A 22 28.81 -39.87 18.46
N GLU A 23 29.33 -38.78 17.91
CA GLU A 23 28.54 -37.74 17.24
C GLU A 23 28.70 -37.76 15.70
N LEU A 24 29.06 -38.91 15.15
CA LEU A 24 29.19 -39.15 13.70
C LEU A 24 28.22 -40.21 13.15
N ASP A 25 27.34 -40.78 13.98
CA ASP A 25 26.39 -41.82 13.56
C ASP A 25 24.92 -41.50 13.88
N GLN A 26 24.62 -40.23 14.20
CA GLN A 26 23.23 -39.78 14.13
C GLN A 26 22.91 -39.44 12.69
N PRO A 27 21.89 -40.04 12.04
CA PRO A 27 21.35 -39.48 10.83
C PRO A 27 20.80 -38.11 11.22
N LYS A 28 21.56 -37.06 10.92
CA LYS A 28 21.05 -35.69 10.86
C LYS A 28 19.92 -35.77 9.85
N SER A 29 18.70 -36.01 10.34
CA SER A 29 17.50 -35.69 9.61
C SER A 29 17.59 -34.19 9.41
N HIS A 30 18.23 -33.81 8.30
CA HIS A 30 18.05 -32.57 7.64
C HIS A 30 16.55 -32.51 7.33
N LEU A 31 15.75 -32.14 8.34
CA LEU A 31 14.68 -31.21 8.12
C LEU A 31 15.39 -29.99 7.54
N ALA A 32 15.66 -30.06 6.24
CA ALA A 32 15.89 -28.89 5.42
C ALA A 32 14.85 -27.90 5.93
N PRO A 33 15.25 -26.67 6.33
CA PRO A 33 14.27 -25.71 6.80
C PRO A 33 13.19 -25.74 5.75
N VAL A 34 11.98 -26.20 6.13
CA VAL A 34 10.87 -26.39 5.20
C VAL A 34 10.91 -25.13 4.39
N LYS A 35 11.32 -25.24 3.13
CA LYS A 35 11.49 -24.08 2.28
C LYS A 35 10.08 -23.62 2.13
N ASN A 36 9.68 -22.74 3.04
CA ASN A 36 8.39 -22.13 3.05
C ASN A 36 8.47 -21.31 1.80
N SER A 37 8.03 -21.94 0.72
CA SER A 37 7.66 -21.35 -0.54
C SER A 37 6.53 -20.42 -0.16
N ARG A 38 6.88 -19.32 0.50
CA ARG A 38 6.03 -18.16 0.65
C ARG A 38 5.66 -17.90 -0.81
N ASN A 39 4.39 -18.02 -1.15
CA ASN A 39 3.86 -17.52 -2.42
C ASN A 39 4.11 -16.00 -2.40
N ARG A 40 5.34 -15.57 -2.72
CA ARG A 40 5.76 -14.18 -2.59
C ARG A 40 5.46 -13.50 -3.89
N GLY A 41 4.48 -12.61 -3.82
CA GLY A 41 3.95 -11.89 -4.96
C GLY A 41 2.44 -11.96 -4.98
N VAL A 42 1.82 -10.91 -4.45
CA VAL A 42 0.42 -10.59 -4.69
C VAL A 42 0.35 -9.48 -5.73
N PHE A 43 -0.66 -9.55 -6.60
CA PHE A 43 -1.03 -8.47 -7.49
C PHE A 43 -2.11 -7.63 -6.81
N LEU A 44 -2.11 -6.34 -7.09
CA LEU A 44 -3.25 -5.50 -6.78
C LEU A 44 -4.40 -5.91 -7.72
N SER A 45 -5.55 -6.24 -7.15
CA SER A 45 -6.74 -6.53 -7.96
C SER A 45 -7.33 -5.24 -8.55
N HIS A 46 -8.21 -5.38 -9.54
CA HIS A 46 -8.97 -4.24 -10.05
C HIS A 46 -9.79 -3.54 -8.96
N GLN A 47 -10.37 -4.30 -8.02
CA GLN A 47 -11.12 -3.74 -6.90
C GLN A 47 -10.22 -2.91 -5.97
N GLY A 48 -9.04 -3.43 -5.64
CA GLY A 48 -8.04 -2.71 -4.85
C GLY A 48 -7.60 -1.41 -5.54
N TRP A 49 -7.43 -1.46 -6.87
CA TRP A 49 -7.12 -0.26 -7.67
C TRP A 49 -8.24 0.78 -7.64
N GLN A 50 -9.50 0.36 -7.83
CA GLN A 50 -10.65 1.25 -7.74
C GLN A 50 -10.77 1.90 -6.36
N LYS A 51 -10.48 1.15 -5.29
CA LYS A 51 -10.47 1.66 -3.92
C LYS A 51 -9.44 2.78 -3.72
N LEU A 52 -8.23 2.62 -4.27
CA LEU A 52 -7.22 3.67 -4.27
C LEU A 52 -7.68 4.92 -5.05
N MET A 53 -8.35 4.72 -6.19
CA MET A 53 -8.86 5.83 -7.00
C MET A 53 -9.98 6.59 -6.30
N GLN A 54 -10.92 5.88 -5.69
CA GLN A 54 -12.05 6.48 -4.97
C GLN A 54 -11.57 7.25 -3.73
N ALA A 55 -10.55 6.75 -3.05
CA ALA A 55 -9.89 7.44 -1.94
C ALA A 55 -8.95 8.58 -2.39
N ARG A 56 -8.90 8.91 -3.69
CA ARG A 56 -8.07 9.96 -4.28
C ARG A 56 -6.59 9.85 -3.90
N VAL A 57 -6.09 8.63 -3.74
CA VAL A 57 -4.70 8.39 -3.32
C VAL A 57 -3.68 8.92 -4.34
N LEU A 58 -4.04 8.93 -5.62
CA LEU A 58 -3.15 9.36 -6.70
C LEU A 58 -3.33 10.82 -7.13
N HIS A 59 -4.28 11.55 -6.54
CA HIS A 59 -4.55 12.94 -6.92
C HIS A 59 -4.58 13.84 -5.70
N ASP A 60 -4.20 15.09 -5.88
CA ASP A 60 -4.33 16.09 -4.84
C ASP A 60 -5.74 16.64 -4.69
N GLU A 61 -5.91 17.54 -3.73
CA GLU A 61 -7.18 18.19 -3.44
C GLU A 61 -7.68 19.04 -4.62
N PHE A 62 -6.76 19.43 -5.52
CA PHE A 62 -7.04 20.20 -6.73
C PHE A 62 -7.27 19.31 -7.96
N GLY A 63 -7.07 17.99 -7.84
CA GLY A 63 -7.27 17.01 -8.90
C GLY A 63 -6.02 16.70 -9.73
N GLU A 64 -4.86 17.26 -9.39
CA GLU A 64 -3.60 16.99 -10.07
C GLU A 64 -3.00 15.66 -9.62
N ARG A 65 -2.39 14.92 -10.56
CA ARG A 65 -1.79 13.61 -10.24
C ARG A 65 -0.51 13.79 -9.43
N TYR A 66 -0.40 13.04 -8.34
CA TYR A 66 0.86 12.98 -7.59
C TYR A 66 1.96 12.35 -8.44
N THR A 67 3.18 12.89 -8.30
CA THR A 67 4.40 12.27 -8.80
C THR A 67 4.75 11.03 -7.97
N TYR A 68 5.62 10.17 -8.50
CA TYR A 68 6.10 9.01 -7.73
C TYR A 68 6.86 9.43 -6.47
N GLU A 69 7.61 10.54 -6.52
CA GLU A 69 8.31 11.13 -5.37
C GLU A 69 7.32 11.53 -4.26
N GLN A 70 6.23 12.22 -4.60
CA GLN A 70 5.21 12.63 -3.64
C GLN A 70 4.47 11.43 -3.01
N LEU A 71 4.20 10.38 -3.80
CA LEU A 71 3.61 9.15 -3.29
C LEU A 71 4.59 8.36 -2.41
N SER A 72 5.87 8.38 -2.76
CA SER A 72 6.96 7.78 -2.00
C SER A 72 7.06 8.42 -0.62
N GLU A 73 7.14 9.76 -0.56
CA GLU A 73 7.19 10.54 0.68
C GLU A 73 6.01 10.24 1.61
N ARG A 74 4.80 10.13 1.05
CA ARG A 74 3.57 9.89 1.83
C ARG A 74 3.43 8.46 2.34
N SER A 75 3.97 7.49 1.62
CA SER A 75 3.79 6.07 1.92
C SER A 75 5.00 5.38 2.52
N ASP A 76 6.12 6.10 2.65
CA ASP A 76 7.40 5.58 3.15
C ASP A 76 7.86 4.36 2.33
N LEU A 77 7.63 4.41 1.02
CA LEU A 77 8.00 3.38 0.05
C LEU A 77 8.81 4.02 -1.07
N ASP A 78 9.90 3.38 -1.47
CA ASP A 78 10.73 3.85 -2.58
C ASP A 78 9.93 4.02 -3.90
N GLU A 79 10.29 5.04 -4.69
CA GLU A 79 9.64 5.37 -5.97
C GLU A 79 9.56 4.18 -6.93
N ARG A 80 10.56 3.30 -6.93
CA ARG A 80 10.56 2.08 -7.75
C ARG A 80 9.46 1.13 -7.32
N THR A 81 9.17 1.06 -6.02
CA THR A 81 8.08 0.26 -5.47
C THR A 81 6.73 0.85 -5.82
N ILE A 82 6.59 2.18 -5.75
CA ILE A 82 5.40 2.90 -6.20
C ILE A 82 5.13 2.66 -7.68
N SER A 83 6.14 2.84 -8.53
CA SER A 83 6.03 2.56 -9.96
C SER A 83 5.51 1.14 -10.23
N ARG A 84 6.08 0.13 -9.56
CA ARG A 84 5.63 -1.27 -9.67
C ARG A 84 4.21 -1.50 -9.16
N LEU A 85 3.79 -0.80 -8.10
CA LEU A 85 2.44 -0.85 -7.56
C LEU A 85 1.43 -0.27 -8.54
N LEU A 86 1.75 0.89 -9.11
CA LEU A 86 0.87 1.59 -10.04
C LEU A 86 0.78 0.91 -11.41
N SER A 87 1.83 0.24 -11.85
CA SER A 87 1.78 -0.58 -13.07
C SER A 87 0.82 -1.76 -12.95
N CYS A 88 0.49 -2.24 -11.74
CA CYS A 88 -0.35 -3.43 -11.49
C CYS A 88 0.10 -4.75 -12.17
N GLU A 89 1.15 -4.72 -12.99
CA GLU A 89 1.68 -5.85 -13.77
C GLU A 89 2.71 -6.67 -13.00
N VAL A 90 3.18 -6.16 -11.85
CA VAL A 90 4.27 -6.76 -11.10
C VAL A 90 3.80 -7.28 -9.75
N LYS A 91 4.24 -8.50 -9.44
CA LYS A 91 4.08 -9.12 -8.11
C LYS A 91 4.74 -8.25 -7.04
N LEU A 92 3.97 -7.84 -6.05
CA LEU A 92 4.43 -7.12 -4.85
C LEU A 92 4.32 -7.99 -3.60
N ASP A 93 5.05 -7.62 -2.55
CA ASP A 93 4.86 -8.26 -1.25
C ASP A 93 3.56 -7.76 -0.61
N LYS A 94 2.85 -8.66 0.09
CA LYS A 94 1.60 -8.31 0.78
C LYS A 94 1.81 -7.23 1.84
N SER A 95 2.99 -7.20 2.46
CA SER A 95 3.39 -6.14 3.39
C SER A 95 3.46 -4.78 2.71
N THR A 96 3.99 -4.71 1.49
CA THR A 96 4.07 -3.48 0.71
C THR A 96 2.69 -2.91 0.42
N LEU A 97 1.75 -3.74 -0.05
CA LEU A 97 0.36 -3.29 -0.26
C LEU A 97 -0.28 -2.81 1.04
N LYS A 98 -0.05 -3.51 2.16
CA LYS A 98 -0.57 -3.09 3.47
C LYS A 98 0.01 -1.74 3.91
N THR A 99 1.31 -1.53 3.76
CA THR A 99 1.97 -0.26 4.11
C THR A 99 1.41 0.86 3.27
N PHE A 100 1.31 0.67 1.95
CA PHE A 100 0.76 1.65 1.04
C PHE A 100 -0.70 2.01 1.39
N PHE A 101 -1.57 1.01 1.58
CA PHE A 101 -2.96 1.28 1.96
C PHE A 101 -3.07 2.03 3.29
N ARG A 102 -2.27 1.62 4.28
CA ARG A 102 -2.27 2.25 5.61
C ARG A 102 -1.81 3.70 5.58
N ALA A 103 -0.88 4.06 4.69
CA ALA A 103 -0.42 5.43 4.53
C ALA A 103 -1.53 6.40 4.12
N PHE A 104 -2.58 5.90 3.46
CA PHE A 104 -3.77 6.66 3.07
C PHE A 104 -4.99 6.31 3.92
N ASN A 105 -4.78 5.79 5.14
CA ASN A 105 -5.83 5.39 6.07
C ASN A 105 -6.81 4.34 5.49
N LEU A 106 -6.38 3.55 4.52
CA LEU A 106 -7.16 2.45 3.94
C LEU A 106 -6.77 1.12 4.58
N SER A 107 -7.73 0.21 4.67
CA SER A 107 -7.49 -1.19 5.05
C SER A 107 -7.40 -2.06 3.79
N LEU A 108 -6.36 -2.90 3.69
CA LEU A 108 -6.21 -3.87 2.62
C LEU A 108 -7.05 -5.13 2.91
N GLU A 109 -8.08 -5.37 2.11
CA GLU A 109 -8.94 -6.55 2.23
C GLU A 109 -8.47 -7.72 1.36
N ALA A 110 -9.03 -8.91 1.58
CA ALA A 110 -8.70 -10.11 0.81
C ALA A 110 -9.09 -9.98 -0.67
N SER A 111 -10.15 -9.24 -0.98
CA SER A 111 -10.58 -8.94 -2.34
C SER A 111 -9.68 -7.93 -3.05
N ASP A 112 -8.91 -7.13 -2.31
CA ASP A 112 -8.08 -6.07 -2.88
C ASP A 112 -6.79 -6.62 -3.53
N HIS A 113 -6.42 -7.88 -3.28
CA HIS A 113 -5.21 -8.50 -3.83
C HIS A 113 -5.41 -9.96 -4.27
N THR A 114 -4.70 -10.38 -5.31
CA THR A 114 -4.73 -11.77 -5.81
C THR A 114 -3.33 -12.37 -5.89
N THR A 115 -3.21 -13.68 -5.67
CA THR A 115 -1.93 -14.41 -5.79
C THR A 115 -1.68 -14.98 -7.19
N SER A 116 -2.73 -15.08 -8.02
CA SER A 116 -2.62 -15.51 -9.42
C SER A 116 -2.67 -14.30 -10.33
N ALA A 117 -1.82 -14.30 -11.37
CA ALA A 117 -1.88 -13.30 -12.45
C ALA A 117 -3.15 -13.44 -13.30
N THR A 118 -4.01 -14.41 -12.98
CA THR A 118 -5.34 -14.51 -13.54
C THR A 118 -6.10 -13.28 -13.08
N THR A 119 -6.07 -12.27 -13.94
CA THR A 119 -7.09 -11.21 -14.04
C THR A 119 -8.43 -11.92 -14.25
N SER A 120 -8.97 -12.54 -13.19
CA SER A 120 -10.31 -13.09 -13.17
C SER A 120 -11.26 -11.91 -13.12
N GLN A 121 -11.44 -11.31 -14.29
CA GLN A 121 -12.75 -10.86 -14.70
C GLN A 121 -13.68 -12.08 -14.63
N THR A 122 -14.31 -12.29 -13.48
CA THR A 122 -15.52 -13.10 -13.36
C THR A 122 -16.41 -12.48 -12.30
N SER A 123 -17.17 -11.49 -12.77
CA SER A 123 -18.61 -11.36 -12.56
C SER A 123 -19.25 -12.53 -11.80
N THR A 124 -19.86 -12.27 -10.65
CA THR A 124 -21.33 -12.37 -10.45
C THR A 124 -21.71 -12.20 -8.97
N SER A 125 -22.23 -11.03 -8.63
CA SER A 125 -23.51 -10.98 -7.92
C SER A 125 -24.22 -9.71 -8.34
N VAL A 126 -25.26 -9.92 -9.13
CA VAL A 126 -26.21 -8.93 -9.61
C VAL A 126 -26.92 -8.26 -8.43
N ALA A 127 -26.38 -7.16 -7.95
CA ALA A 127 -27.08 -6.23 -7.07
C ALA A 127 -26.69 -4.77 -7.35
N SER A 128 -26.45 -4.40 -8.61
CA SER A 128 -26.02 -3.03 -8.97
C SER A 128 -26.89 -2.39 -10.04
N THR A 129 -28.21 -2.55 -9.99
CA THR A 129 -29.12 -1.77 -10.86
C THR A 129 -29.40 -0.37 -10.30
N LYS A 130 -28.96 -0.05 -9.08
CA LYS A 130 -29.12 1.30 -8.49
C LYS A 130 -27.91 2.23 -8.68
N GLN A 131 -26.71 1.69 -8.91
CA GLN A 131 -25.50 2.51 -9.02
C GLN A 131 -25.37 3.19 -10.39
N SER A 132 -25.85 2.58 -11.47
CA SER A 132 -25.68 3.11 -12.83
C SER A 132 -26.50 4.39 -13.09
N ILE A 133 -27.73 4.46 -12.56
CA ILE A 133 -28.61 5.65 -12.69
C ILE A 133 -28.06 6.83 -11.86
N GLN A 134 -27.45 6.54 -10.71
CA GLN A 134 -26.85 7.56 -9.85
C GLN A 134 -25.64 8.24 -10.50
N VAL A 135 -24.83 7.49 -11.26
CA VAL A 135 -23.64 8.03 -11.93
C VAL A 135 -24.02 8.95 -13.08
N GLU A 136 -25.01 8.58 -13.89
CA GLU A 136 -25.47 9.44 -15.00
C GLU A 136 -26.07 10.76 -14.50
N GLN A 137 -26.84 10.72 -13.41
CA GLN A 137 -27.37 11.93 -12.75
C GLN A 137 -26.24 12.86 -12.27
N LEU A 138 -25.21 12.30 -11.63
CA LEU A 138 -24.04 13.07 -11.17
C LEU A 138 -23.23 13.65 -12.33
N VAL A 139 -23.10 12.92 -13.44
CA VAL A 139 -22.42 13.41 -14.64
C VAL A 139 -23.17 14.61 -15.24
N GLU A 140 -24.50 14.55 -15.27
CA GLU A 140 -25.31 15.68 -15.75
C GLU A 140 -25.24 16.88 -14.81
N GLU A 141 -25.25 16.66 -13.49
CA GLU A 141 -25.04 17.72 -12.50
C GLU A 141 -23.67 18.40 -12.67
N LEU A 142 -22.61 17.63 -12.94
CA LEU A 142 -21.28 18.16 -13.24
C LEU A 142 -21.25 19.00 -14.53
N LYS A 143 -21.99 18.60 -15.57
CA LYS A 143 -22.12 19.40 -16.81
C LYS A 143 -22.82 20.73 -16.53
N GLN A 144 -23.90 20.69 -15.77
CA GLN A 144 -24.66 21.88 -15.38
C GLN A 144 -23.81 22.83 -14.53
N LEU A 145 -23.05 22.30 -13.55
CA LEU A 145 -22.16 23.10 -12.72
C LEU A 145 -21.07 23.80 -13.54
N LYS A 146 -20.44 23.08 -14.47
CA LYS A 146 -19.46 23.66 -15.40
C LYS A 146 -20.05 24.77 -16.26
N GLN A 147 -21.28 24.58 -16.73
CA GLN A 147 -21.99 25.60 -17.50
C GLN A 147 -22.27 26.83 -16.65
N ARG A 148 -22.74 26.64 -15.42
CA ARG A 148 -23.02 27.73 -14.48
C ARG A 148 -21.76 28.51 -14.10
N MET A 149 -20.62 27.83 -13.93
CA MET A 149 -19.33 28.51 -13.75
C MET A 149 -18.98 29.40 -14.94
N ARG A 150 -19.13 28.89 -16.17
CA ARG A 150 -18.92 29.71 -17.38
C ARG A 150 -19.84 30.93 -17.44
N GLU A 151 -21.09 30.77 -17.02
CA GLU A 151 -22.05 31.87 -16.95
C GLU A 151 -21.64 32.91 -15.90
N TYR A 152 -21.15 32.49 -14.73
CA TYR A 152 -20.60 33.40 -13.73
C TYR A 152 -19.39 34.17 -14.28
N ASP A 153 -18.46 33.51 -14.96
CA ASP A 153 -17.30 34.17 -15.56
C ASP A 153 -17.73 35.21 -16.62
N GLN A 154 -18.73 34.87 -17.45
CA GLN A 154 -19.31 35.80 -18.43
C GLN A 154 -19.99 37.00 -17.76
N LEU A 155 -20.68 36.78 -16.63
CA LEU A 155 -21.30 37.86 -15.86
C LEU A 155 -20.27 38.78 -15.21
N LEU A 156 -19.21 38.22 -14.63
CA LEU A 156 -18.09 38.99 -14.07
C LEU A 156 -17.45 39.87 -15.14
N GLN A 157 -17.22 39.31 -16.34
CA GLN A 157 -16.69 40.05 -17.47
C GLN A 157 -17.63 41.17 -17.93
N ARG A 158 -18.95 40.91 -17.99
CA ARG A 158 -19.96 41.91 -18.39
C ARG A 158 -20.13 43.03 -17.37
N LEU A 159 -20.01 42.73 -16.08
CA LEU A 159 -20.12 43.72 -15.01
C LEU A 159 -18.80 44.48 -14.76
N GLY A 160 -17.72 44.12 -15.47
CA GLY A 160 -16.40 44.72 -15.28
C GLY A 160 -15.75 44.39 -13.93
N LEU A 161 -16.30 43.42 -13.21
CA LEU A 161 -15.87 43.00 -11.87
C LEU A 161 -14.74 41.95 -11.97
N ASN A 162 -13.74 42.21 -12.79
CA ASN A 162 -12.53 41.39 -12.81
C ASN A 162 -11.68 41.68 -11.57
N GLU A 163 -10.66 40.86 -11.28
CA GLU A 163 -9.76 40.99 -10.11
C GLU A 163 -9.31 42.43 -9.80
N SER A 164 -9.21 43.29 -10.82
CA SER A 164 -8.97 44.72 -10.69
C SER A 164 -9.97 45.46 -9.78
N TYR A 165 -11.28 45.17 -9.89
CA TYR A 165 -12.33 45.84 -9.08
C TYR A 165 -12.28 45.42 -7.60
N ILE A 166 -12.05 44.14 -7.33
CA ILE A 166 -11.88 43.61 -5.97
C ILE A 166 -10.61 44.20 -5.32
N ASN A 167 -9.51 44.24 -6.07
CA ASN A 167 -8.25 44.84 -5.61
C ASN A 167 -8.33 46.38 -5.46
N GLN A 168 -9.23 47.05 -6.18
CA GLN A 168 -9.47 48.48 -6.03
C GLN A 168 -10.30 48.80 -4.78
N GLN A 169 -11.27 47.96 -4.41
CA GLN A 169 -12.06 48.11 -3.17
C GLN A 169 -11.28 47.78 -1.90
N LEU A 170 -10.26 46.91 -1.97
CA LEU A 170 -9.38 46.59 -0.84
C LEU A 170 -8.27 47.64 -0.59
N ARG A 171 -8.12 48.64 -1.47
CA ARG A 171 -7.15 49.75 -1.33
C ARG A 171 -7.78 51.08 -0.88
N ALA A 172 -9.11 51.14 -0.72
CA ALA A 172 -9.84 52.29 -0.20
C ALA A 172 -10.12 52.14 1.29
#